data_AF-A0A2V6L0F6-F1
#
_entry.id   AF-A0A2V6L0F6-F1
#
_cell.length_a   1.000
_cell.length_b   1.000
_cell.length_c   1.000
_cell.angle_alpha   90.00
_cell.angle_beta   90.00
_cell.angle_gamma   90.00
#
_symmetry.space_group_name_H-M   'P 1'
#
loop_
_entity.id
_entity.type
_entity.pdbx_description
1 polymer ?
#
loop_
_entity_poly.entity_id
_entity_poly.type
_entity_poly.pdbx_seq_one_letter_code
_entity_poly.pdbx_strand_id
1 'polypeptide(L)'
;MKIEGRSARWLIAVGFRLLQLWVRTLRYEIDDRAGVIGKPTDQNYIGTLWHNRLLIFPFVLRRFFSNRRGAALISASRDGELLANAITRFGFDVVRGSSSRFGASAILQLTDVLASGRDVVITPDGPRGPAYELGP
;
A
#
# COMPACT_ATOMS: atom_id res chain seq x y z
N MET A 1 -18.80 7.54 1.41
CA MET A 1 -19.69 7.31 0.25
C MET A 1 -20.55 6.10 0.58
N LYS A 2 -21.81 6.34 0.97
CA LYS A 2 -22.80 5.26 1.13
C LYS A 2 -23.08 4.74 -0.27
N ILE A 3 -22.48 3.62 -0.64
CA ILE A 3 -22.78 2.91 -1.90
C ILE A 3 -24.14 2.24 -1.69
N GLU A 4 -25.18 3.06 -1.69
CA GLU A 4 -26.56 2.64 -1.47
C GLU A 4 -27.17 2.31 -2.83
N GLY A 5 -26.88 1.09 -3.29
CA GLY A 5 -27.45 0.54 -4.50
C GLY A 5 -26.93 -0.87 -4.75
N ARG A 6 -27.83 -1.83 -4.96
CA ARG A 6 -27.44 -3.21 -5.33
C ARG A 6 -26.60 -3.21 -6.61
N SER A 7 -26.94 -2.36 -7.57
CA SER A 7 -26.19 -2.16 -8.81
C SER A 7 -24.75 -1.68 -8.58
N ALA A 8 -24.55 -0.69 -7.72
CA ALA A 8 -23.23 -0.16 -7.42
C ALA A 8 -22.35 -1.18 -6.68
N ARG A 9 -22.92 -1.98 -5.77
CA ARG A 9 -22.22 -3.10 -5.14
C ARG A 9 -21.83 -4.18 -6.16
N TRP A 10 -22.70 -4.48 -7.10
CA TRP A 10 -22.41 -5.40 -8.21
C TRP A 10 -21.29 -4.88 -9.11
N LEU A 11 -21.32 -3.61 -9.50
CA LEU A 11 -20.27 -3.00 -10.33
C LEU A 11 -18.89 -3.06 -9.65
N ILE A 12 -18.84 -2.74 -8.35
CA ILE A 12 -17.59 -2.85 -7.58
C ILE A 12 -17.13 -4.31 -7.49
N ALA A 13 -18.04 -5.25 -7.26
CA ALA A 13 -17.71 -6.67 -7.21
C ALA A 13 -17.18 -7.18 -8.56
N VAL A 14 -17.83 -6.82 -9.67
CA VAL A 14 -17.40 -7.18 -11.03
C VAL A 14 -16.04 -6.54 -11.33
N GLY A 15 -15.88 -5.24 -11.08
CA GLY A 15 -14.61 -4.54 -11.27
C GLY A 15 -13.47 -5.16 -10.47
N PHE A 16 -13.72 -5.52 -9.20
CA PHE A 16 -12.76 -6.21 -8.37
C PHE A 16 -12.41 -7.61 -8.90
N ARG A 17 -13.40 -8.36 -9.43
CA ARG A 17 -13.15 -9.66 -10.07
C ARG A 17 -12.33 -9.53 -11.35
N LEU A 18 -12.62 -8.54 -12.19
CA LEU A 18 -11.82 -8.25 -13.38
C LEU A 18 -10.39 -7.87 -13.00
N LEU A 19 -10.23 -7.03 -11.97
CA LEU A 19 -8.91 -6.69 -11.43
C LEU A 19 -8.16 -7.94 -10.95
N GLN A 20 -8.82 -8.86 -10.23
CA GLN A 20 -8.22 -10.13 -9.82
C GLN A 20 -7.79 -11.01 -11.00
N LEU A 21 -8.59 -11.08 -12.06
CA LEU A 21 -8.25 -11.84 -13.27
C LEU A 21 -7.06 -11.22 -13.99
N TRP A 22 -7.05 -9.90 -14.14
CA TRP A 22 -5.93 -9.17 -14.74
C TRP A 22 -4.64 -9.32 -13.91
N VAL A 23 -4.72 -9.22 -12.58
CA VAL A 23 -3.56 -9.43 -11.70
C VAL A 23 -2.96 -10.84 -11.87
N ARG A 24 -3.78 -11.86 -12.18
CA ARG A 24 -3.29 -13.22 -12.46
C ARG A 24 -2.53 -13.35 -13.78
N THR A 25 -2.74 -12.44 -14.73
CA THR A 25 -1.99 -12.43 -15.99
C THR A 25 -0.68 -11.64 -15.89
N LEU A 26 -0.47 -10.89 -14.79
CA LEU A 26 0.78 -10.18 -14.53
C LEU A 26 1.92 -11.16 -14.27
N ARG A 27 3.05 -10.90 -14.91
CA ARG A 27 4.32 -11.58 -14.65
C ARG A 27 5.15 -10.68 -13.74
N TYR A 28 5.63 -11.26 -12.64
CA TYR A 28 6.47 -10.55 -11.67
C TYR A 28 7.91 -10.99 -11.85
N GLU A 29 8.80 -10.02 -12.06
CA GLU A 29 10.24 -10.20 -11.94
C GLU A 29 10.65 -9.59 -10.60
N ILE A 30 11.40 -10.36 -9.80
CA ILE A 30 11.73 -10.01 -8.43
C ILE A 30 13.22 -10.19 -8.25
N ASP A 31 13.89 -9.09 -7.91
CA ASP A 31 15.28 -9.08 -7.46
C ASP A 31 15.31 -8.90 -5.95
N ASP A 32 15.31 -10.01 -5.20
CA ASP A 32 15.30 -10.01 -3.73
C ASP A 32 16.71 -10.16 -3.15
N ARG A 33 17.54 -9.13 -3.32
CA ARG A 33 18.91 -9.12 -2.79
C ARG A 33 18.99 -9.17 -1.28
N ALA A 34 17.96 -8.66 -0.61
CA ALA A 34 17.90 -8.58 0.85
C ALA A 34 17.29 -9.84 1.49
N GLY A 35 16.77 -10.77 0.69
CA GLY A 35 16.20 -12.03 1.17
C GLY A 35 14.92 -11.85 2.00
N VAL A 36 14.14 -10.80 1.73
CA VAL A 36 12.96 -10.42 2.53
C VAL A 36 11.72 -11.21 2.14
N ILE A 37 11.71 -11.78 0.93
CA ILE A 37 10.53 -12.46 0.39
C ILE A 37 10.54 -13.93 0.81
N GLY A 38 9.45 -14.37 1.44
CA GLY A 38 9.23 -15.78 1.78
C GLY A 38 10.07 -16.32 2.94
N LYS A 39 10.98 -15.53 3.51
CA LYS A 39 11.77 -15.90 4.70
C LYS A 39 11.39 -15.02 5.89
N PRO A 40 11.35 -15.57 7.12
CA PRO A 40 11.35 -14.76 8.33
C PRO A 40 12.61 -13.89 8.34
N THR A 41 12.46 -12.60 8.64
CA THR A 41 13.59 -11.69 8.88
C THR A 41 13.45 -11.14 10.28
N ASP A 42 14.57 -10.94 10.96
CA ASP A 42 14.58 -10.37 12.31
C ASP A 42 14.51 -8.84 12.31
N GLN A 43 14.70 -8.23 11.14
CA GLN A 43 14.62 -6.79 10.94
C GLN A 43 13.34 -6.39 10.21
N ASN A 44 12.88 -5.18 10.52
CA ASN A 44 11.84 -4.48 9.79
C ASN A 44 12.44 -3.54 8.74
N TYR A 45 11.62 -3.20 7.75
CA TYR A 45 12.06 -2.43 6.59
C TYR A 45 11.18 -1.22 6.32
N ILE A 46 11.79 -0.23 5.68
CA ILE A 46 11.09 0.88 5.02
C ILE A 46 11.00 0.53 3.54
N GLY A 47 9.82 0.12 3.09
CA GLY A 47 9.52 -0.12 1.69
C GLY A 47 9.18 1.18 0.97
N THR A 48 9.67 1.32 -0.26
CA THR A 48 9.29 2.41 -1.16
C THR A 48 8.52 1.88 -2.34
N LEU A 49 7.47 2.60 -2.74
CA LEU A 49 6.61 2.23 -3.85
C LEU A 49 6.25 3.46 -4.69
N TRP A 50 6.45 3.37 -6.00
CA TRP A 50 5.99 4.41 -6.91
C TRP A 50 4.46 4.54 -6.92
N HIS A 51 3.95 5.78 -6.90
CA HIS A 51 2.51 6.06 -6.85
C HIS A 51 1.73 5.36 -7.97
N ASN A 52 2.31 5.24 -9.17
CA ASN A 52 1.64 4.60 -10.30
C ASN A 52 1.46 3.07 -10.17
N ARG A 53 1.99 2.46 -9.10
CA ARG A 53 1.82 1.02 -8.78
C ARG A 53 0.83 0.76 -7.65
N LEU A 54 0.20 1.78 -7.08
CA LEU A 54 -0.71 1.63 -5.93
C LEU A 54 -1.88 0.67 -6.18
N LEU A 55 -2.37 0.59 -7.43
CA LEU A 55 -3.51 -0.29 -7.76
C LEU A 55 -3.19 -1.78 -7.55
N ILE A 56 -1.98 -2.22 -7.93
CA ILE A 56 -1.56 -3.63 -7.82
C ILE A 56 -0.91 -3.94 -6.48
N PHE A 57 -0.50 -2.92 -5.73
CA PHE A 57 0.29 -3.06 -4.52
C PHE A 57 -0.34 -3.96 -3.44
N PRO A 58 -1.66 -3.89 -3.14
CA PRO A 58 -2.26 -4.80 -2.16
C PRO A 58 -2.13 -6.28 -2.54
N PHE A 59 -2.11 -6.60 -3.84
CA PHE A 59 -1.90 -7.96 -4.32
C PHE A 59 -0.44 -8.40 -4.19
N VAL A 60 0.50 -7.49 -4.41
CA VAL A 60 1.95 -7.72 -4.19
C VAL A 60 2.20 -8.03 -2.71
N LEU A 61 1.66 -7.21 -1.79
CA LEU A 61 1.74 -7.46 -0.34
C LEU A 61 1.22 -8.85 0.02
N ARG A 62 0.02 -9.20 -0.44
CA ARG A 62 -0.56 -10.52 -0.19
C ARG A 62 0.28 -11.66 -0.77
N ARG A 63 0.91 -11.47 -1.93
CA ARG A 63 1.59 -12.56 -2.65
C ARG A 63 3.00 -12.84 -2.15
N PHE A 64 3.72 -11.80 -1.74
CA PHE A 64 5.15 -11.87 -1.43
C PHE A 64 5.47 -11.52 0.03
N PHE A 65 4.58 -10.78 0.71
CA PHE A 65 4.79 -10.28 2.06
C PHE A 65 3.65 -10.70 3.01
N SER A 66 2.98 -11.82 2.75
CA SER A 66 1.82 -12.30 3.53
C SER A 66 2.12 -12.57 5.01
N ASN A 67 3.38 -12.87 5.33
CA ASN A 67 3.83 -13.18 6.69
C ASN A 67 4.37 -11.93 7.40
N ARG A 68 4.37 -10.78 6.74
CA ARG A 68 4.87 -9.52 7.28
C ARG A 68 3.70 -8.64 7.71
N ARG A 69 3.94 -7.81 8.70
CA ARG A 69 2.99 -6.83 9.21
C ARG A 69 3.64 -5.47 9.18
N GLY A 70 2.84 -4.47 8.87
CA GLY A 70 3.35 -3.12 8.71
C GLY A 70 2.25 -2.12 8.50
N ALA A 71 2.64 -0.87 8.26
CA ALA A 71 1.73 0.21 7.94
C ALA A 71 2.11 0.93 6.65
N ALA A 72 1.12 1.26 5.81
CA ALA A 72 1.34 2.09 4.63
C ALA A 72 0.97 3.55 4.92
N LEU A 73 1.83 4.49 4.50
CA LEU A 73 1.50 5.91 4.49
C LEU A 73 0.55 6.20 3.33
N ILE A 74 -0.67 6.67 3.63
CA ILE A 74 -1.68 6.97 2.62
C ILE A 74 -2.31 8.34 2.89
N SER A 75 -2.37 9.20 1.87
CA SER A 75 -2.93 10.55 2.01
C SER A 75 -4.37 10.56 2.52
N ALA A 76 -4.71 11.51 3.40
CA ALA A 76 -6.06 11.71 3.96
C ALA A 76 -7.11 12.20 2.93
N SER A 77 -6.93 11.89 1.65
CA SER A 77 -7.86 12.18 0.57
C SER A 77 -8.92 11.07 0.42
N ARG A 78 -9.95 11.38 -0.38
CA ARG A 78 -11.01 10.42 -0.74
C ARG A 78 -10.46 9.22 -1.53
N ASP A 79 -9.52 9.46 -2.44
CA ASP A 79 -8.91 8.37 -3.22
C ASP A 79 -8.00 7.51 -2.34
N GLY A 80 -7.30 8.15 -1.39
CA GLY A 80 -6.53 7.45 -0.37
C GLY A 80 -7.40 6.56 0.53
N GLU A 81 -8.66 6.93 0.76
CA GLU A 81 -9.61 6.10 1.52
C GLU A 81 -9.91 4.76 0.85
N LEU A 82 -10.01 4.74 -0.48
CA LEU A 82 -10.22 3.50 -1.23
C LEU A 82 -9.02 2.56 -1.08
N LEU A 83 -7.81 3.12 -1.20
CA LEU A 83 -6.58 2.35 -1.03
C LEU A 83 -6.40 1.88 0.41
N ALA A 84 -6.67 2.72 1.40
CA ALA A 84 -6.60 2.37 2.82
C ALA A 84 -7.49 1.16 3.13
N ASN A 85 -8.74 1.18 2.68
CA ASN A 85 -9.66 0.05 2.83
C ASN A 85 -9.17 -1.22 2.15
N ALA A 86 -8.47 -1.11 1.00
CA ALA A 86 -7.87 -2.27 0.36
C ALA A 86 -6.72 -2.82 1.23
N ILE A 87 -5.74 -1.99 1.58
CA ILE A 87 -4.54 -2.36 2.35
C ILE A 87 -4.90 -3.02 3.69
N THR A 88 -5.86 -2.47 4.44
CA THR A 88 -6.32 -3.06 5.71
C THR A 88 -6.91 -4.47 5.54
N ARG A 89 -7.60 -4.74 4.42
CA ARG A 89 -8.11 -6.10 4.13
C ARG A 89 -7.01 -7.10 3.82
N PHE A 90 -5.82 -6.64 3.48
CA PHE A 90 -4.65 -7.48 3.23
C PHE A 90 -3.68 -7.55 4.43
N GLY A 91 -4.09 -7.07 5.61
CA GLY A 91 -3.37 -7.26 6.87
C GLY A 91 -2.31 -6.21 7.18
N PHE A 92 -2.28 -5.11 6.43
CA PHE A 92 -1.42 -3.95 6.70
C PHE A 92 -2.24 -2.81 7.30
N ASP A 93 -1.68 -2.15 8.31
CA ASP A 93 -2.24 -0.95 8.90
C ASP A 93 -2.06 0.25 7.95
N VAL A 94 -2.72 1.36 8.28
CA VAL A 94 -2.64 2.59 7.47
C VAL A 94 -2.31 3.76 8.38
N VAL A 95 -1.25 4.48 8.05
CA VAL A 95 -0.94 5.78 8.64
C VAL A 95 -1.45 6.86 7.68
N ARG A 96 -2.28 7.78 8.18
CA ARG A 96 -2.84 8.85 7.35
C ARG A 96 -1.93 10.07 7.36
N GLY A 97 -1.46 10.49 6.18
CA GLY A 97 -0.61 11.69 6.05
C GLY A 97 -0.19 12.01 4.62
N SER A 98 0.18 13.27 4.40
CA SER A 98 0.80 13.80 3.18
C SER A 98 1.66 15.01 3.51
N SER A 99 2.45 15.48 2.54
CA SER A 99 3.20 16.74 2.66
C SER A 99 2.29 17.96 2.94
N SER A 100 1.02 17.89 2.57
CA SER A 100 0.03 18.96 2.80
C SER A 100 -0.82 18.81 4.06
N ARG A 101 -0.95 17.60 4.63
CA ARG A 101 -1.82 17.32 5.79
C ARG A 101 -1.23 16.22 6.66
N PHE A 102 -1.14 16.47 7.97
CA PHE A 102 -0.71 15.47 8.96
C PHE A 102 0.69 14.88 8.73
N GLY A 103 1.59 15.57 8.02
CA GLY A 103 2.92 15.05 7.67
C GLY A 103 3.77 14.70 8.89
N ALA A 104 3.94 15.64 9.83
CA ALA A 104 4.74 15.42 11.03
C ALA A 104 4.18 14.29 11.92
N SER A 105 2.86 14.28 12.16
CA SER A 105 2.22 13.22 12.94
C SER A 105 2.28 11.86 12.24
N ALA A 106 2.26 11.83 10.91
CA ALA A 106 2.42 10.60 10.15
C ALA A 106 3.84 10.05 10.27
N ILE A 107 4.87 10.90 10.19
CA ILE A 107 6.26 10.48 10.38
C ILE A 107 6.44 9.86 11.78
N LEU A 108 5.92 10.50 12.83
CA LEU A 108 5.98 9.96 14.19
C LEU A 108 5.31 8.58 14.29
N GLN A 109 4.11 8.43 13.74
CA GLN A 109 3.41 7.15 13.71
C GLN A 109 4.18 6.06 12.93
N LEU A 110 4.83 6.42 11.81
CA LEU A 110 5.67 5.48 11.07
C LEU A 110 6.89 5.05 11.90
N THR A 111 7.50 5.97 12.64
CA THR A 111 8.59 5.66 13.58
C THR A 111 8.12 4.71 14.68
N ASP A 112 6.92 4.92 15.25
CA ASP A 112 6.36 4.03 16.26
C ASP A 112 6.07 2.63 15.71
N VAL A 113 5.58 2.54 14.46
CA VAL A 113 5.40 1.26 13.76
C VAL A 113 6.75 0.55 13.59
N LEU A 114 7.78 1.28 13.16
CA LEU A 114 9.12 0.72 13.03
C LEU A 114 9.69 0.27 14.39
N ALA A 115 9.53 1.07 15.45
CA ALA A 115 9.99 0.72 16.79
C ALA A 115 9.30 -0.56 17.33
N SER A 116 8.09 -0.86 16.87
CA SER A 116 7.37 -2.10 17.22
C SER A 116 7.80 -3.33 16.40
N GLY A 117 8.87 -3.24 15.60
CA GLY A 117 9.38 -4.35 14.77
C GLY A 117 8.52 -4.65 13.54
N ARG A 118 7.64 -3.72 13.14
CA ARG A 118 6.79 -3.83 11.96
C ARG A 118 7.33 -2.99 10.82
N ASP A 119 7.01 -3.37 9.59
CA ASP A 119 7.45 -2.65 8.40
C ASP A 119 6.65 -1.38 8.17
N VAL A 120 7.20 -0.47 7.37
CA VAL A 120 6.43 0.65 6.83
C VAL A 120 6.60 0.75 5.33
N VAL A 121 5.59 1.28 4.66
CA VAL A 121 5.66 1.55 3.22
C VAL A 121 5.30 2.99 2.94
N ILE A 122 6.16 3.66 2.18
CA ILE A 122 5.97 5.05 1.74
C ILE A 122 6.02 5.13 0.22
N THR A 123 5.43 6.20 -0.29
CA THR A 123 5.43 6.49 -1.73
C THR A 123 6.22 7.78 -2.01
N PRO A 124 7.48 7.66 -2.46
CA PRO A 124 8.43 8.77 -2.46
C PRO A 124 8.15 9.86 -3.50
N ASP A 125 7.52 9.52 -4.63
CA ASP A 125 7.23 10.42 -5.75
C ASP A 125 6.08 11.41 -5.48
N GLY A 126 5.24 11.13 -4.48
CA GLY A 126 4.02 11.92 -4.25
C GLY A 126 2.98 11.78 -5.38
N PRO A 127 1.72 12.18 -5.16
CA PRO A 127 0.69 12.12 -6.19
C PRO A 127 0.87 13.15 -7.30
N ARG A 128 1.79 14.11 -7.13
CA ARG A 128 2.04 15.22 -8.06
C ARG A 128 3.45 15.22 -8.66
N GLY A 129 4.37 14.44 -8.11
CA GLY A 129 5.77 14.49 -8.52
C GLY A 129 6.02 13.65 -9.78
N PRO A 130 7.18 13.86 -10.43
CA PRO A 130 7.53 13.13 -11.63
C PRO A 130 7.55 11.62 -11.36
N ALA A 131 6.95 10.85 -12.27
CA ALA A 131 6.91 9.40 -12.13
C ALA A 131 8.34 8.86 -12.10
N TYR A 132 8.65 8.03 -11.10
CA TYR A 132 9.97 7.41 -10.89
C TYR A 132 11.07 8.37 -10.40
N GLU A 133 10.68 9.50 -9.83
CA GLU A 133 11.59 10.44 -9.19
C GLU A 133 11.16 10.69 -7.75
N LEU A 134 12.12 11.02 -6.88
CA LEU A 134 11.79 11.46 -5.53
C LEU A 134 11.06 12.80 -5.63
N GLY A 135 9.90 12.90 -4.99
CA GLY A 135 9.19 14.17 -4.85
C GLY A 135 10.04 15.16 -4.03
N PRO A 136 9.89 16.47 -4.29
CA PRO A 136 10.59 17.51 -3.53
C PRO A 136 10.17 17.56 -2.05
#